data_AF-A0A949IQ48-F1
#
_entry.id   AF-A0A949IQ48-F1
#
_cell.length_a   1.000
_cell.length_b   1.000
_cell.length_c   1.000
_cell.angle_alpha   90.00
_cell.angle_beta   90.00
_cell.angle_gamma   90.00
#
_symmetry.space_group_name_H-M   'P 1'
#
loop_
_entity.id
_entity.type
_entity.pdbx_description
1 polymer ?
#
loop_
_entity_poly.entity_id
_entity_poly.type
_entity_poly.pdbx_seq_one_letter_code
_entity_poly.pdbx_strand_id
1 'polypeptide(L)'
;MQKTPPVIIVYHADCIDGAAAAWIIAKSRGAESTAAFIPYDHADAAAGEGALRAALASGGTVYFADITPEKNFLDGLLAGGHEVHVLDHQKSAAQTLDGRKAPGLHVVFDPAAPSAAKMIWSYFFPAENPPAVVALIDLMDGAAQGLKTPEDFAAAALVDAQNIRTPDGALAALRGLAKLSFNDMAEKGAPLAAGQDAHIDA
;
A
#
# COMPACT_ATOMS: atom_id res chain seq x y z
N MET A 1 12.74 5.71 -29.32
CA MET A 1 12.60 5.10 -27.98
C MET A 1 11.13 5.20 -27.60
N GLN A 2 10.41 4.08 -27.46
CA GLN A 2 9.05 4.13 -26.90
C GLN A 2 9.16 4.58 -25.45
N LYS A 3 8.53 5.70 -25.11
CA LYS A 3 8.42 6.19 -23.74
C LYS A 3 7.52 5.20 -22.99
N THR A 4 8.02 4.57 -21.94
CA THR A 4 7.16 3.77 -21.04
C THR A 4 6.04 4.67 -20.52
N PRO A 5 4.77 4.21 -20.51
CA PRO A 5 3.68 4.99 -19.97
C PRO A 5 3.97 5.42 -18.52
N PRO A 6 3.54 6.63 -18.09
CA PRO A 6 3.63 7.04 -16.70
C PRO A 6 2.95 6.02 -15.77
N VAL A 7 3.55 5.77 -14.61
CA VAL A 7 2.96 4.91 -13.56
C VAL A 7 2.28 5.82 -12.55
N ILE A 8 0.99 5.63 -12.34
CA ILE A 8 0.20 6.37 -11.35
C ILE A 8 -0.29 5.37 -10.31
N ILE A 9 0.01 5.61 -9.05
CA ILE A 9 -0.30 4.70 -7.95
C ILE A 9 -1.16 5.45 -6.95
N VAL A 10 -2.43 5.04 -6.89
CA VAL A 10 -3.41 5.47 -5.92
C VAL A 10 -3.38 4.46 -4.78
N TYR A 11 -3.33 4.92 -3.54
CA TYR A 11 -3.20 4.03 -2.38
C TYR A 11 -3.99 4.53 -1.19
N HIS A 12 -4.36 3.62 -0.29
CA HIS A 12 -5.10 3.97 0.92
C HIS A 12 -4.29 4.94 1.81
N ALA A 13 -4.84 6.13 2.02
CA ALA A 13 -4.21 7.19 2.81
C ALA A 13 -4.10 6.79 4.28
N ASP A 14 -3.06 7.29 4.96
CA ASP A 14 -2.80 7.05 6.39
C ASP A 14 -2.78 5.57 6.82
N CYS A 15 -2.56 4.66 5.86
CA CYS A 15 -2.43 3.23 6.07
C CYS A 15 -1.01 2.76 5.73
N ILE A 16 -0.32 2.11 6.67
CA ILE A 16 1.03 1.57 6.40
C ILE A 16 0.98 0.44 5.36
N ASP A 17 -0.09 -0.36 5.35
CA ASP A 17 -0.27 -1.42 4.38
C ASP A 17 -0.45 -0.84 2.96
N GLY A 18 -1.34 0.14 2.80
CA GLY A 18 -1.51 0.88 1.55
C GLY A 18 -0.24 1.60 1.07
N ALA A 19 0.51 2.23 1.98
CA ALA A 19 1.78 2.85 1.65
C ALA A 19 2.82 1.81 1.16
N ALA A 20 2.92 0.67 1.85
CA ALA A 20 3.83 -0.42 1.49
C ALA A 20 3.42 -1.06 0.15
N ALA A 21 2.13 -1.32 -0.05
CA ALA A 21 1.56 -1.78 -1.31
C ALA A 21 1.95 -0.85 -2.47
N ALA A 22 1.80 0.47 -2.30
CA ALA A 22 2.17 1.46 -3.30
C ALA A 22 3.66 1.43 -3.64
N TRP A 23 4.52 1.36 -2.62
CA TRP A 23 5.97 1.25 -2.79
C TRP A 23 6.36 -0.02 -3.56
N ILE A 24 5.75 -1.16 -3.24
CA ILE A 24 6.03 -2.46 -3.88
C ILE A 24 5.64 -2.42 -5.37
N ILE A 25 4.52 -1.80 -5.72
CA ILE A 25 4.13 -1.57 -7.12
C ILE A 25 5.15 -0.69 -7.83
N ALA A 26 5.54 0.43 -7.21
CA ALA A 26 6.53 1.32 -7.81
C ALA A 26 7.86 0.60 -8.05
N LYS A 27 8.29 -0.25 -7.09
CA LYS A 27 9.47 -1.10 -7.20
C LYS A 27 9.36 -2.08 -8.35
N SER A 28 8.24 -2.79 -8.49
CA SER A 28 8.04 -3.80 -9.56
C SER A 28 8.05 -3.18 -10.96
N ARG A 29 7.75 -1.89 -11.06
CA ARG A 29 7.79 -1.11 -12.30
C ARG A 29 9.09 -0.35 -12.52
N GLY A 30 10.05 -0.40 -11.59
CA GLY A 30 11.25 0.45 -11.63
C GLY A 30 10.92 1.94 -11.62
N ALA A 31 9.76 2.33 -11.06
CA ALA A 31 9.19 3.67 -11.10
C ALA A 31 9.22 4.37 -9.74
N GLU A 32 9.99 3.85 -8.79
CA GLU A 32 10.17 4.39 -7.43
C GLU A 32 10.48 5.89 -7.37
N SER A 33 11.15 6.45 -8.39
CA SER A 33 11.51 7.88 -8.47
C SER A 33 10.70 8.67 -9.50
N THR A 34 9.76 8.03 -10.20
CA THR A 34 9.05 8.64 -11.34
C THR A 34 7.53 8.44 -11.31
N ALA A 35 7.03 7.53 -10.49
CA ALA A 35 5.60 7.31 -10.35
C ALA A 35 4.93 8.51 -9.65
N ALA A 36 3.70 8.79 -10.04
CA ALA A 36 2.84 9.70 -9.30
C ALA A 36 2.13 8.92 -8.19
N PHE A 37 2.32 9.34 -6.94
CA PHE A 37 1.70 8.72 -5.78
C PHE A 37 0.55 9.60 -5.29
N ILE A 38 -0.64 9.02 -5.19
CA ILE A 38 -1.87 9.73 -4.86
C ILE A 38 -2.50 9.05 -3.64
N PRO A 39 -2.45 9.68 -2.46
CA PRO A 39 -3.22 9.22 -1.31
C PRO A 39 -4.72 9.27 -1.62
N TYR A 40 -5.45 8.26 -1.17
CA TYR A 40 -6.89 8.13 -1.37
C TYR A 40 -7.57 7.71 -0.07
N ASP A 41 -8.56 8.48 0.35
CA ASP A 41 -9.41 8.19 1.50
C ASP A 41 -10.85 8.03 1.01
N HIS A 42 -11.54 6.97 1.43
CA HIS A 42 -12.96 6.78 1.13
C HIS A 42 -13.85 7.89 1.73
N ALA A 43 -13.44 8.49 2.85
CA ALA A 43 -14.16 9.60 3.47
C ALA A 43 -14.01 10.92 2.69
N ASP A 44 -12.97 11.05 1.86
CA ASP A 44 -12.72 12.20 0.97
C ASP A 44 -12.27 11.74 -0.43
N ALA A 45 -13.09 10.87 -1.04
CA ALA A 45 -12.81 10.30 -2.36
C ALA A 45 -12.59 11.40 -3.42
N ALA A 46 -13.32 12.52 -3.33
CA ALA A 46 -13.29 13.60 -4.31
C ALA A 46 -11.89 14.21 -4.49
N ALA A 47 -11.12 14.37 -3.41
CA ALA A 47 -9.76 14.89 -3.47
C ALA A 47 -8.83 13.93 -4.23
N GLY A 48 -8.86 12.63 -3.86
CA GLY A 48 -8.04 11.59 -4.50
C GLY A 48 -8.40 11.39 -5.98
N GLU A 49 -9.68 11.35 -6.31
CA GLU A 49 -10.13 11.25 -7.70
C GLU A 49 -9.76 12.50 -8.52
N GLY A 50 -9.84 13.69 -7.94
CA GLY A 50 -9.43 14.95 -8.58
C GLY A 50 -7.93 14.93 -8.92
N ALA A 51 -7.09 14.51 -7.98
CA ALA A 51 -5.66 14.33 -8.20
C ALA A 51 -5.37 13.28 -9.29
N LEU A 52 -6.10 12.15 -9.29
CA LEU A 52 -5.94 11.12 -10.31
C LEU A 52 -6.29 11.63 -11.71
N ARG A 53 -7.41 12.35 -11.86
CA ARG A 53 -7.79 12.97 -13.14
C ARG A 53 -6.72 13.94 -13.64
N ALA A 54 -6.13 14.74 -12.75
CA ALA A 54 -5.03 15.64 -13.09
C ALA A 54 -3.77 14.88 -13.56
N ALA A 55 -3.38 13.81 -12.86
CA ALA A 55 -2.24 12.98 -13.24
C ALA A 55 -2.46 12.28 -14.60
N LEU A 56 -3.68 11.80 -14.85
CA LEU A 56 -4.07 11.12 -16.09
C LEU A 56 -4.06 12.02 -17.33
N ALA A 57 -4.01 13.35 -17.19
CA ALA A 57 -3.88 14.26 -18.32
C ALA A 57 -2.62 13.99 -19.17
N SER A 58 -1.61 13.32 -18.58
CA SER A 58 -0.39 12.89 -19.27
C SER A 58 -0.45 11.45 -19.81
N GLY A 59 -1.59 10.77 -19.66
CA GLY A 59 -1.73 9.32 -19.85
C GLY A 59 -1.01 8.51 -18.77
N GLY A 60 -1.13 7.18 -18.81
CA GLY A 60 -0.44 6.29 -17.88
C GLY A 60 -1.24 5.03 -17.54
N THR A 61 -0.59 4.14 -16.79
CA THR A 61 -1.22 2.98 -16.18
C THR A 61 -1.52 3.31 -14.72
N VAL A 62 -2.77 3.09 -14.31
CA VAL A 62 -3.25 3.35 -12.96
C VAL A 62 -3.20 2.07 -12.14
N TYR A 63 -2.65 2.17 -10.94
CA TYR A 63 -2.72 1.13 -9.93
C TYR A 63 -3.47 1.67 -8.73
N PHE A 64 -4.47 0.94 -8.26
CA PHE A 64 -5.07 1.13 -6.94
C PHE A 64 -4.51 0.05 -6.01
N ALA A 65 -3.92 0.48 -4.90
CA ALA A 65 -3.17 -0.35 -3.96
C ALA A 65 -3.78 -0.27 -2.56
N ASP A 66 -4.25 -1.41 -2.04
CA ASP A 66 -5.01 -1.50 -0.77
C ASP A 66 -6.27 -0.61 -0.74
N ILE A 67 -6.81 -0.31 -1.92
CA ILE A 67 -7.97 0.56 -2.05
C ILE A 67 -8.72 0.19 -3.32
N THR A 68 -10.04 0.24 -3.25
CA THR A 68 -10.90 0.06 -4.41
C THR A 68 -11.67 1.34 -4.67
N PRO A 69 -11.53 1.97 -5.86
CA PRO A 69 -12.29 3.17 -6.18
C PRO A 69 -13.80 2.92 -6.19
N GLU A 70 -14.59 3.98 -6.06
CA GLU A 70 -16.03 3.87 -6.26
C GLU A 70 -16.37 3.27 -7.63
N LYS A 71 -17.41 2.44 -7.68
CA LYS A 71 -17.79 1.72 -8.90
C LYS A 71 -17.92 2.63 -10.12
N ASN A 72 -18.60 3.76 -9.95
CA ASN A 72 -18.86 4.72 -11.03
C ASN A 72 -17.57 5.41 -11.50
N PHE A 73 -16.65 5.70 -10.58
CA PHE A 73 -15.36 6.26 -10.93
C PHE A 73 -14.52 5.26 -11.73
N LEU A 74 -14.48 4.00 -11.29
CA LEU A 74 -13.81 2.92 -12.02
C LEU A 74 -14.41 2.71 -13.42
N ASP A 75 -15.74 2.70 -13.53
CA ASP A 75 -16.42 2.62 -14.83
C ASP A 75 -16.03 3.79 -15.74
N GLY A 76 -15.93 5.00 -15.20
CA GLY A 76 -15.49 6.19 -15.93
C GLY A 76 -14.05 6.08 -16.43
N LEU A 77 -13.13 5.56 -15.61
CA LEU A 77 -11.74 5.34 -16.01
C LEU A 77 -11.65 4.33 -17.18
N LEU A 78 -12.36 3.22 -17.08
CA LEU A 78 -12.36 2.17 -18.10
C LEU A 78 -13.03 2.64 -19.40
N ALA A 79 -14.14 3.39 -19.31
CA ALA A 79 -14.78 4.01 -20.46
C ALA A 79 -13.88 5.04 -21.16
N GLY A 80 -12.99 5.69 -20.40
CA GLY A 80 -11.92 6.55 -20.92
C GLY A 80 -10.78 5.81 -21.62
N GLY A 81 -10.78 4.47 -21.60
CA GLY A 81 -9.76 3.63 -22.22
C GLY A 81 -8.46 3.53 -21.41
N HIS A 82 -8.50 3.82 -20.11
CA HIS A 82 -7.33 3.72 -19.25
C HIS A 82 -7.03 2.26 -18.85
N GLU A 83 -5.75 1.93 -18.73
CA GLU A 83 -5.29 0.68 -18.13
C GLU A 83 -5.31 0.83 -16.60
N VAL A 84 -6.13 0.03 -15.94
CA VAL A 84 -6.40 0.09 -14.50
C VAL A 84 -6.13 -1.25 -13.85
N HIS A 85 -5.25 -1.26 -12.86
CA HIS A 85 -5.02 -2.38 -11.96
C HIS A 85 -5.62 -2.06 -10.59
N VAL A 86 -6.41 -2.97 -10.02
CA VAL A 86 -6.88 -2.88 -8.64
C VAL A 86 -6.33 -4.07 -7.87
N LEU A 87 -5.54 -3.78 -6.83
CA LEU A 87 -4.92 -4.76 -5.96
C LEU A 87 -5.35 -4.49 -4.52
N ASP A 88 -6.26 -5.31 -4.02
CA ASP A 88 -6.96 -5.07 -2.76
C ASP A 88 -7.24 -6.40 -2.03
N HIS A 89 -7.39 -6.35 -0.71
CA HIS A 89 -7.75 -7.49 0.12
C HIS A 89 -8.93 -7.19 1.06
N GLN A 90 -9.48 -5.96 1.04
CA GLN A 90 -10.58 -5.60 1.90
C GLN A 90 -11.87 -6.30 1.45
N LYS A 91 -12.58 -6.95 2.38
CA LYS A 91 -13.85 -7.64 2.07
C LYS A 91 -14.92 -6.72 1.47
N SER A 92 -14.88 -5.42 1.80
CA SER A 92 -15.75 -4.39 1.24
C SER A 92 -15.54 -4.21 -0.27
N ALA A 93 -14.34 -4.43 -0.79
CA ALA A 93 -14.01 -4.31 -2.20
C ALA A 93 -14.69 -5.36 -3.09
N ALA A 94 -15.05 -6.52 -2.52
CA ALA A 94 -15.71 -7.63 -3.20
C ALA A 94 -16.95 -7.17 -3.99
N GLN A 95 -17.75 -6.26 -3.42
CA GLN A 95 -18.96 -5.73 -4.08
C GLN A 95 -18.66 -5.02 -5.41
N THR A 96 -17.47 -4.42 -5.53
CA THR A 96 -17.02 -3.69 -6.71
C THR A 96 -16.19 -4.55 -7.66
N LEU A 97 -15.50 -5.58 -7.15
CA LEU A 97 -14.49 -6.34 -7.89
C LEU A 97 -14.87 -7.78 -8.24
N ASP A 98 -15.69 -8.46 -7.44
CA ASP A 98 -15.92 -9.89 -7.58
C ASP A 98 -16.49 -10.25 -8.95
N GLY A 99 -15.76 -11.09 -9.68
CA GLY A 99 -16.15 -11.55 -11.02
C GLY A 99 -16.14 -10.45 -12.09
N ARG A 100 -15.74 -9.21 -11.76
CA ARG A 100 -15.71 -8.10 -12.70
C ARG A 100 -14.65 -8.33 -13.77
N LYS A 101 -15.05 -8.16 -15.02
CA LYS A 101 -14.17 -8.21 -16.18
C LYS A 101 -14.51 -7.06 -17.12
N ALA A 102 -13.50 -6.31 -17.51
CA ALA A 102 -13.62 -5.24 -18.49
C ALA A 102 -12.29 -5.11 -19.24
N PRO A 103 -12.30 -4.68 -20.51
CA PRO A 103 -11.07 -4.28 -21.19
C PRO A 103 -10.32 -3.22 -20.38
N GLY A 104 -8.99 -3.38 -20.26
CA GLY A 104 -8.15 -2.47 -19.47
C GLY A 104 -8.26 -2.63 -17.95
N LEU A 105 -9.07 -3.58 -17.44
CA LEU A 105 -9.16 -3.85 -16.00
C LEU A 105 -8.39 -5.13 -15.62
N HIS A 106 -7.47 -4.98 -14.68
CA HIS A 106 -6.73 -6.08 -14.05
C HIS A 106 -7.01 -6.10 -12.55
N VAL A 107 -7.49 -7.22 -12.04
CA VAL A 107 -7.83 -7.35 -10.62
C VAL A 107 -6.95 -8.40 -9.96
N VAL A 108 -6.31 -8.03 -8.85
CA VAL A 108 -5.66 -8.95 -7.90
C VAL A 108 -6.38 -8.77 -6.58
N PHE A 109 -7.30 -9.68 -6.27
CA PHE A 109 -8.17 -9.57 -5.10
C PHE A 109 -8.15 -10.87 -4.31
N ASP A 110 -7.78 -10.79 -3.04
CA ASP A 110 -7.81 -11.92 -2.11
C ASP A 110 -8.26 -11.46 -0.71
N PRO A 111 -9.55 -11.58 -0.37
CA PRO A 111 -10.07 -11.16 0.93
C PRO A 111 -9.66 -12.07 2.10
N ALA A 112 -8.93 -13.16 1.83
CA ALA A 112 -8.32 -13.99 2.86
C ALA A 112 -6.86 -13.61 3.15
N ALA A 113 -6.25 -12.75 2.33
CA ALA A 113 -4.91 -12.23 2.59
C ALA A 113 -4.92 -11.31 3.83
N PRO A 114 -3.96 -11.46 4.77
CA PRO A 114 -3.91 -10.60 5.95
C PRO A 114 -3.56 -9.14 5.63
N SER A 115 -2.82 -8.89 4.55
CA SER A 115 -2.42 -7.56 4.10
C SER A 115 -2.30 -7.47 2.57
N ALA A 116 -2.57 -6.30 2.01
CA ALA A 116 -2.33 -5.99 0.61
C ALA A 116 -0.83 -5.99 0.28
N ALA A 117 0.05 -5.45 1.13
CA ALA A 117 1.48 -5.37 0.85
C ALA A 117 2.09 -6.76 0.62
N LYS A 118 1.78 -7.74 1.47
CA LYS A 118 2.27 -9.12 1.32
C LYS A 118 1.67 -9.80 0.09
N MET A 119 0.38 -9.61 -0.16
CA MET A 119 -0.29 -10.12 -1.36
C MET A 119 0.37 -9.58 -2.64
N ILE A 120 0.58 -8.27 -2.71
CA ILE A 120 1.15 -7.57 -3.86
C ILE A 120 2.63 -7.93 -4.06
N TRP A 121 3.40 -8.08 -2.97
CA TRP A 121 4.78 -8.61 -3.07
C TRP A 121 4.78 -9.98 -3.72
N SER A 122 3.93 -10.89 -3.24
CA SER A 122 3.87 -12.26 -3.73
C SER A 122 3.42 -12.32 -5.20
N TYR A 123 2.57 -11.38 -5.62
CA TYR A 123 2.14 -11.24 -7.02
C TYR A 123 3.27 -10.77 -7.94
N PHE A 124 4.03 -9.74 -7.56
CA PHE A 124 5.06 -9.17 -8.44
C PHE A 124 6.44 -9.83 -8.32
N PHE A 125 6.75 -10.42 -7.17
CA PHE A 125 8.04 -11.02 -6.85
C PHE A 125 7.89 -12.45 -6.30
N PRO A 126 7.24 -13.37 -7.03
CA PRO A 126 6.87 -14.69 -6.50
C PRO A 126 8.07 -15.58 -6.14
N ALA A 127 9.27 -15.26 -6.65
CA ALA A 127 10.50 -15.98 -6.36
C ALA A 127 11.37 -15.31 -5.27
N GLU A 128 10.95 -14.17 -4.73
CA GLU A 128 11.74 -13.40 -3.77
C GLU A 128 11.09 -13.41 -2.38
N ASN A 129 11.92 -13.60 -1.35
CA ASN A 129 11.48 -13.35 0.01
C ASN A 129 11.26 -11.85 0.20
N PRO A 130 10.13 -11.43 0.81
CA PRO A 130 9.94 -10.03 1.10
C PRO A 130 10.91 -9.53 2.19
N PRO A 131 11.24 -8.23 2.19
CA PRO A 131 11.90 -7.58 3.31
C PRO A 131 11.15 -7.81 4.62
N ALA A 132 11.88 -7.81 5.74
CA ALA A 132 11.31 -8.05 7.06
C ALA A 132 10.14 -7.11 7.39
N VAL A 133 10.20 -5.85 6.95
CA VAL A 133 9.11 -4.88 7.15
C VAL A 133 7.79 -5.32 6.52
N VAL A 134 7.80 -5.94 5.33
CA VAL A 134 6.57 -6.39 4.66
C VAL A 134 5.96 -7.58 5.41
N ALA A 135 6.80 -8.49 5.93
CA ALA A 135 6.33 -9.57 6.78
C ALA A 135 5.75 -9.06 8.11
N LEU A 136 6.33 -8.01 8.69
CA LEU A 136 5.81 -7.38 9.90
C LEU A 136 4.48 -6.65 9.66
N ILE A 137 4.36 -5.91 8.55
CA ILE A 137 3.09 -5.27 8.15
C ILE A 137 1.98 -6.30 7.97
N ASP A 138 2.29 -7.47 7.40
CA ASP A 138 1.33 -8.59 7.27
C ASP A 138 0.76 -9.04 8.63
N LEU A 139 1.58 -9.02 9.68
CA LEU A 139 1.14 -9.32 11.04
C LEU A 139 0.33 -8.18 11.66
N MET A 140 0.72 -6.93 11.39
CA MET A 140 0.05 -5.73 11.91
C MET A 140 -1.36 -5.58 11.34
N ASP A 141 -1.52 -5.71 10.02
CA ASP A 141 -2.80 -5.51 9.33
C ASP A 141 -3.80 -6.66 9.58
N GLY A 142 -3.30 -7.87 9.81
CA GLY A 142 -4.06 -9.06 10.22
C GLY A 142 -4.67 -9.00 11.64
N ALA A 143 -5.17 -7.83 12.05
CA ALA A 143 -5.69 -7.50 13.38
C ALA A 143 -4.68 -7.72 14.52
N ALA A 144 -3.38 -7.57 14.22
CA ALA A 144 -2.27 -7.75 15.16
C ALA A 144 -2.22 -9.12 15.89
N GLN A 145 -3.02 -10.12 15.48
CA GLN A 145 -3.07 -11.43 16.15
C GLN A 145 -1.74 -12.21 16.08
N GLY A 146 -0.90 -11.82 15.12
CA GLY A 146 0.43 -12.39 14.92
C GLY A 146 1.52 -11.81 15.82
N LEU A 147 1.32 -10.62 16.41
CA LEU A 147 2.29 -9.99 17.32
C LEU A 147 2.13 -10.61 18.71
N LYS A 148 3.19 -11.25 19.23
CA LYS A 148 3.09 -12.07 20.46
C LYS A 148 4.20 -11.78 21.47
N THR A 149 5.36 -11.35 20.98
CA THR A 149 6.54 -11.13 21.79
C THR A 149 6.80 -9.63 21.98
N PRO A 150 7.51 -9.23 23.05
CA PRO A 150 7.96 -7.84 23.21
C PRO A 150 8.71 -7.31 21.98
N GLU A 151 9.48 -8.16 21.31
CA GLU A 151 10.20 -7.83 20.08
C GLU A 151 9.25 -7.54 18.90
N ASP A 152 8.16 -8.30 18.76
CA ASP A 152 7.12 -8.03 17.75
C ASP A 152 6.49 -6.66 17.95
N PHE A 153 6.10 -6.34 19.19
CA PHE A 153 5.48 -5.06 19.53
C PHE A 153 6.46 -3.90 19.37
N ALA A 154 7.72 -4.09 19.79
CA ALA A 154 8.78 -3.11 19.59
C ALA A 154 8.99 -2.83 18.10
N ALA A 155 9.15 -3.87 17.28
CA ALA A 155 9.32 -3.70 15.84
C ALA A 155 8.10 -3.01 15.20
N ALA A 156 6.88 -3.38 15.60
CA ALA A 156 5.65 -2.74 15.13
C ALA A 156 5.58 -1.25 15.53
N ALA A 157 5.99 -0.89 16.75
CA ALA A 157 6.04 0.50 17.20
C ALA A 157 7.01 1.35 16.37
N LEU A 158 8.13 0.79 15.91
CA LEU A 158 9.02 1.49 14.97
C LEU A 158 8.33 1.78 13.64
N VAL A 159 7.62 0.78 13.09
CA VAL A 159 6.90 0.92 11.83
C VAL A 159 5.77 1.95 11.95
N ASP A 160 5.00 1.90 13.04
CA ASP A 160 3.91 2.82 13.35
C ASP A 160 4.38 4.26 13.56
N ALA A 161 5.58 4.45 14.12
CA ALA A 161 6.17 5.77 14.33
C ALA A 161 6.64 6.47 13.04
N GLN A 162 6.59 5.81 11.87
CA GLN A 162 7.04 6.41 10.62
C GLN A 162 6.09 7.49 10.10
N ASN A 163 6.65 8.50 9.42
CA ASN A 163 5.83 9.49 8.73
C ASN A 163 5.32 8.94 7.40
N ILE A 164 4.09 8.44 7.39
CA ILE A 164 3.40 7.95 6.18
C ILE A 164 2.34 8.93 5.62
N ARG A 165 2.18 10.11 6.24
CA ARG A 165 1.13 11.08 5.88
C ARG A 165 1.34 11.78 4.54
N THR A 166 2.56 11.71 4.01
CA THR A 166 2.88 12.22 2.67
C THR A 166 3.54 11.14 1.83
N PRO A 167 3.38 11.14 0.51
CA PRO A 167 4.02 10.15 -0.35
C PRO A 167 5.55 10.10 -0.20
N ASP A 168 6.21 11.26 -0.13
CA ASP A 168 7.67 11.32 0.04
C ASP A 168 8.12 10.77 1.39
N GLY A 169 7.37 11.07 2.47
CA GLY A 169 7.62 10.52 3.80
C GLY A 169 7.47 9.01 3.81
N ALA A 170 6.35 8.50 3.28
CA ALA A 170 6.05 7.08 3.20
C ALA A 170 7.13 6.31 2.43
N LEU A 171 7.52 6.80 1.24
CA LEU A 171 8.56 6.16 0.42
C LEU A 171 9.92 6.18 1.11
N ALA A 172 10.30 7.30 1.73
CA ALA A 172 11.56 7.40 2.46
C ALA A 172 11.58 6.41 3.65
N ALA A 173 10.49 6.34 4.41
CA ALA A 173 10.33 5.42 5.53
C ALA A 173 10.44 3.95 5.08
N LEU A 174 9.66 3.54 4.07
CA LEU A 174 9.63 2.16 3.59
C LEU A 174 10.98 1.73 2.99
N ARG A 175 11.68 2.61 2.26
CA ARG A 175 13.04 2.36 1.79
C ARG A 175 14.05 2.20 2.93
N GLY A 176 13.86 2.93 4.03
CA GLY A 176 14.67 2.81 5.23
C GLY A 176 14.42 1.49 5.95
N LEU A 177 13.15 1.20 6.26
CA LEU A 177 12.72 -0.02 6.94
C LEU A 177 13.05 -1.28 6.14
N ALA A 178 12.93 -1.26 4.82
CA ALA A 178 13.22 -2.41 3.97
C ALA A 178 14.71 -2.84 3.99
N LYS A 179 15.61 -2.02 4.54
CA LYS A 179 17.03 -2.34 4.73
C LYS A 179 17.32 -2.98 6.09
N LEU A 180 16.36 -2.92 7.01
CA LEU A 180 16.51 -3.43 8.37
C LEU A 180 16.13 -4.91 8.44
N SER A 181 16.84 -5.68 9.25
CA SER A 181 16.35 -6.98 9.70
C SER A 181 15.24 -6.79 10.73
N PHE A 182 14.49 -7.86 11.03
CA PHE A 182 13.52 -7.84 12.12
C PHE A 182 14.15 -7.44 13.46
N ASN A 183 15.33 -7.98 13.77
CA ASN A 183 16.04 -7.67 15.03
C ASN A 183 16.45 -6.19 15.09
N ASP A 184 16.90 -5.60 13.97
CA ASP A 184 17.22 -4.17 13.92
C ASP A 184 15.97 -3.32 14.18
N MET A 185 14.81 -3.73 13.65
CA MET A 185 13.54 -3.03 13.89
C MET A 185 13.10 -3.16 15.35
N ALA A 186 13.19 -4.36 15.93
CA ALA A 186 12.86 -4.60 17.34
C ALA A 186 13.75 -3.78 18.28
N GLU A 187 15.08 -3.76 18.05
CA GLU A 187 16.01 -2.98 18.87
C GLU A 187 15.72 -1.47 18.80
N LYS A 188 15.49 -0.94 17.58
CA LYS A 188 15.19 0.48 17.38
C LYS A 188 13.81 0.88 17.89
N GLY A 189 12.87 -0.05 17.90
CA GLY A 189 11.50 0.17 18.35
C GLY A 189 11.27 -0.02 19.84
N ALA A 190 12.16 -0.73 20.54
CA ALA A 190 12.08 -0.95 21.99
C ALA A 190 11.86 0.33 22.82
N PRO A 191 12.60 1.44 22.61
CA PRO A 191 12.34 2.68 23.36
C PRO A 191 10.98 3.32 23.03
N LEU A 192 10.42 3.09 21.84
CA LEU A 192 9.13 3.64 21.43
C LEU A 192 7.99 2.89 22.12
N ALA A 193 8.05 1.55 22.14
CA ALA A 193 7.08 0.71 22.83
C ALA A 193 7.05 1.00 24.34
N ALA A 194 8.22 1.10 24.99
CA ALA A 194 8.29 1.43 26.41
C ALA A 194 7.70 2.81 26.76
N GLY A 195 7.78 3.77 25.84
CA GLY A 195 7.18 5.09 26.00
C GLY A 195 5.65 5.09 25.87
N GLN A 196 5.08 4.16 25.09
CA GLN A 196 3.63 4.02 24.92
C GLN A 196 2.95 3.43 26.15
N ASP A 197 3.58 2.44 26.81
CA ASP A 197 3.06 1.82 28.03
C ASP A 197 3.01 2.81 29.21
N ALA A 198 4.02 3.69 29.33
CA ALA A 198 4.09 4.68 30.40
C ALA A 198 2.98 5.76 30.35
N HIS A 199 2.27 5.88 29.23
CA HIS A 199 1.16 6.83 29.05
C HIS A 199 -0.23 6.23 29.35
N ILE A 200 -0.33 4.91 29.53
CA ILE A 200 -1.61 4.24 29.90
C ILE A 200 -1.81 4.25 31.42
N ASP A 201 -0.72 4.32 32.20
CA ASP A 201 -0.73 4.26 33.66
C ASP A 201 -0.68 5.64 34.37
N ALA A 202 -0.85 6.76 33.63
CA ALA A 202 -0.80 8.13 34.15
C ALA A 202 -2.15 8.87 33.99
#